data_AF-A0A1J3FAX9-F1
#
_entry.id   AF-A0A1J3FAX9-F1
#
_cell.length_a   1.000
_cell.length_b   1.000
_cell.length_c   1.000
_cell.angle_alpha   90.00
_cell.angle_beta   90.00
_cell.angle_gamma   90.00
#
_symmetry.space_group_name_H-M   'P 1'
#
loop_
_entity.id
_entity.type
_entity.pdbx_description
1 polymer ?
#
loop_
_entity_poly.entity_id
_entity_poly.type
_entity_poly.pdbx_seq_one_letter_code
_entity_poly.pdbx_strand_id
1 'polypeptide(L)' 'VIDGLCKYRHPDDALDFFNRMKSKGIRPDVFTYSSLISCLCNYGRWEDAAGLLRDMIERSINPDVVTFSALIDAFVKEG' A
#
# COMPACT_ATOMS: atom_id res chain seq x y z
N VAL A 1 10.51 -4.20 -7.25
CA VAL A 1 10.78 -4.96 -6.01
C VAL A 1 9.51 -5.08 -5.17
N ILE A 2 8.88 -3.96 -4.78
CA ILE A 2 7.62 -3.96 -4.02
C ILE A 2 6.49 -4.69 -4.77
N ASP A 3 6.28 -4.42 -6.06
CA ASP A 3 5.31 -5.17 -6.88
C ASP A 3 5.57 -6.69 -6.90
N GLY A 4 6.85 -7.09 -6.86
CA GLY A 4 7.26 -8.49 -6.74
C GLY A 4 6.87 -9.08 -5.38
N LEU A 5 7.22 -8.41 -4.28
CA LEU A 5 6.88 -8.85 -2.92
C LEU A 5 5.36 -8.96 -2.72
N CYS A 6 4.60 -8.03 -3.31
CA CYS A 6 3.15 -8.04 -3.32
C CYS A 6 2.60 -9.25 -4.08
N LYS A 7 3.20 -9.63 -5.22
CA LYS A 7 2.83 -10.83 -6.00
C LYS A 7 3.22 -12.14 -5.32
N TYR A 8 4.31 -12.17 -4.55
CA TYR A 8 4.77 -13.36 -3.83
C TYR A 8 4.18 -13.52 -2.43
N ARG A 9 3.12 -12.75 -2.11
CA ARG A 9 2.26 -12.94 -0.94
C ARG A 9 2.88 -12.67 0.44
N HIS A 10 3.91 -11.84 0.52
CA HIS A 10 4.50 -11.43 1.81
C HIS A 10 4.23 -9.94 2.09
N PRO A 11 3.04 -9.58 2.60
CA PRO A 11 2.70 -8.19 2.90
C PRO A 11 3.62 -7.58 3.98
N ASP A 12 4.08 -8.39 4.94
CA ASP A 12 5.03 -7.95 5.97
C ASP A 12 6.38 -7.58 5.40
N ASP A 13 6.92 -8.38 4.48
CA ASP A 13 8.20 -8.07 3.80
C ASP A 13 8.08 -6.81 2.94
N ALA A 14 6.92 -6.62 2.29
CA ALA A 14 6.64 -5.43 1.51
C ALA A 14 6.59 -4.16 2.39
N LEU A 15 5.97 -4.26 3.58
CA LEU A 15 5.94 -3.19 4.58
C LEU A 15 7.33 -2.92 5.19
N ASP A 16 8.10 -3.95 5.51
CA ASP A 16 9.48 -3.78 6.00
C ASP A 16 10.35 -3.08 4.95
N PHE A 17 10.26 -3.51 3.69
CA PHE A 17 10.98 -2.88 2.60
C PHE A 17 10.57 -1.41 2.41
N PHE A 18 9.27 -1.10 2.53
CA PHE A 18 8.77 0.28 2.49
C PHE A 18 9.33 1.13 3.64
N ASN A 19 9.34 0.60 4.86
CA ASN A 19 9.94 1.28 6.01
C ASN A 19 11.44 1.49 5.83
N ARG A 20 12.16 0.52 5.25
CA ARG A 20 13.57 0.64 4.91
C ARG A 20 13.84 1.68 3.81
N MET A 21 12.93 1.85 2.85
CA MET A 21 13.03 2.95 1.88
C MET A 21 12.92 4.29 2.58
N LYS A 22 11.91 4.45 3.45
CA LYS A 22 11.71 5.68 4.23
C LYS A 22 12.90 5.99 5.14
N SER A 23 13.45 4.99 5.84
CA SER A 23 14.60 5.19 6.74
C SER A 23 15.89 5.56 5.99
N LYS A 24 16.03 5.13 4.74
CA LYS A 24 17.12 5.54 3.85
C LYS A 24 16.89 6.91 3.18
N GLY A 25 15.79 7.60 3.51
CA GLY A 25 15.43 8.87 2.87
C GLY A 25 14.96 8.74 1.42
N ILE A 26 14.70 7.51 0.96
CA ILE A 26 14.16 7.27 -0.38
C ILE A 26 12.67 7.59 -0.33
N ARG A 27 12.26 8.58 -1.12
CA ARG A 27 10.87 9.04 -1.15
C ARG A 27 10.03 8.03 -1.97
N PRO A 28 9.06 7.33 -1.34
CA PRO A 28 8.18 6.43 -2.07
C PRO A 28 7.31 7.24 -3.04
N ASP A 29 7.03 6.67 -4.21
CA ASP A 29 6.19 7.28 -5.24
C ASP A 29 4.75 6.74 -5.20
N VAL A 30 3.88 7.30 -6.06
CA VAL A 30 2.48 6.87 -6.18
C VAL A 30 2.36 5.37 -6.43
N PHE A 31 3.20 4.83 -7.32
CA PHE A 31 3.21 3.42 -7.67
C PHE A 31 3.53 2.53 -6.47
N THR A 32 4.52 2.91 -5.66
CA THR A 32 4.90 2.19 -4.45
C THR A 32 3.72 2.07 -3.48
N TYR A 33 3.03 3.18 -3.21
CA TYR A 33 1.86 3.19 -2.34
C TYR A 33 0.70 2.38 -2.92
N SER A 34 0.36 2.61 -4.19
CA SER A 34 -0.74 1.92 -4.88
C SER A 34 -0.53 0.40 -4.88
N SER A 35 0.70 -0.07 -5.15
CA SER A 35 1.05 -1.50 -5.07
C SER A 35 0.89 -2.07 -3.65
N LEU A 36 1.37 -1.37 -2.61
CA LEU A 36 1.26 -1.84 -1.22
C LEU A 36 -0.18 -1.85 -0.73
N ILE A 37 -0.94 -0.80 -1.03
CA ILE A 37 -2.36 -0.69 -0.66
C ILE A 37 -3.14 -1.82 -1.33
N SER A 38 -2.96 -2.03 -2.63
CA SER A 38 -3.59 -3.14 -3.37
C SER A 38 -3.21 -4.51 -2.79
N CYS A 39 -1.93 -4.71 -2.43
CA CYS A 39 -1.48 -5.92 -1.76
C CYS A 39 -2.21 -6.12 -0.43
N LEU A 40 -2.12 -5.17 0.49
CA LEU A 40 -2.72 -5.27 1.82
C LEU A 40 -4.23 -5.50 1.76
N CYS A 41 -4.92 -4.81 0.86
CA CYS A 41 -6.33 -5.03 0.53
C CYS A 41 -6.61 -6.49 0.12
N ASN A 42 -5.79 -7.08 -0.75
CA ASN A 42 -5.93 -8.48 -1.14
C ASN A 42 -5.69 -9.49 0.00
N TYR A 43 -5.01 -9.08 1.07
CA TYR A 43 -4.78 -9.89 2.28
C TYR A 43 -5.80 -9.63 3.39
N GLY A 44 -6.82 -8.80 3.17
CA GLY A 44 -7.76 -8.40 4.23
C GLY A 44 -7.11 -7.49 5.29
N ARG A 45 -5.95 -6.89 4.99
CA ARG A 45 -5.26 -5.97 5.90
C ARG A 45 -5.63 -4.53 5.59
N TRP A 46 -6.92 -4.24 5.57
CA TRP A 46 -7.43 -2.93 5.16
C TRP A 46 -7.00 -1.80 6.11
N GLU A 47 -6.84 -2.07 7.40
CA GLU A 47 -6.39 -1.06 8.38
C GLU A 47 -4.99 -0.53 8.02
N ASP A 48 -4.08 -1.43 7.67
CA ASP A 48 -2.72 -1.07 7.22
C ASP A 48 -2.77 -0.31 5.88
N ALA A 49 -3.63 -0.75 4.96
CA ALA A 49 -3.84 -0.11 3.67
C ALA A 49 -4.36 1.33 3.83
N ALA A 50 -5.31 1.54 4.74
CA ALA A 50 -5.85 2.86 5.08
C ALA A 50 -4.80 3.76 5.76
N GLY A 51 -3.93 3.17 6.60
CA GLY A 51 -2.77 3.86 7.17
C GLY A 51 -1.81 4.38 6.09
N LEU A 52 -1.51 3.55 5.09
CA LEU A 52 -0.69 3.96 3.95
C LEU A 52 -1.35 5.05 3.10
N LEU A 53 -2.67 4.97 2.86
CA LEU A 53 -3.40 6.02 2.16
C LEU A 53 -3.28 7.37 2.90
N ARG A 54 -3.37 7.36 4.23
CA ARG A 54 -3.21 8.57 5.05
C ARG A 54 -1.81 9.16 4.91
N ASP A 55 -0.75 8.35 5.03
CA ASP A 55 0.65 8.80 4.84
C ASP A 55 0.88 9.35 3.42
N MET A 56 0.20 8.78 2.42
CA MET A 56 0.22 9.27 1.03
C MET A 56 -0.36 10.68 0.92
N ILE A 57 -1.54 10.92 1.51
CA ILE A 57 -2.19 12.23 1.54
C ILE A 57 -1.36 13.26 2.32
N GLU A 58 -0.85 12.89 3.49
CA GLU A 58 0.00 13.77 4.31
C GLU A 58 1.28 14.20 3.56
N ARG A 59 1.81 13.35 2.69
CA ARG A 59 2.98 13.63 1.85
C ARG A 59 2.64 14.39 0.56
N SER A 60 1.38 14.81 0.39
CA SER A 60 0.85 15.43 -0.83
C SER A 60 1.04 14.56 -2.08
N ILE A 61 0.98 13.24 -1.90
CA ILE A 61 1.00 12.26 -2.97
C ILE A 61 -0.47 11.93 -3.26
N ASN A 62 -0.95 12.26 -4.46
CA ASN A 62 -2.34 12.02 -4.82
C ASN A 62 -2.58 10.53 -5.05
N PRO A 63 -3.52 9.89 -4.32
CA PRO A 63 -3.94 8.53 -4.61
C PRO A 63 -4.60 8.47 -5.99
N ASP A 64 -4.41 7.36 -6.70
CA ASP A 64 -5.05 7.11 -7.98
C ASP A 64 -6.39 6.37 -7.81
N VAL A 65 -7.13 6.26 -8.92
CA VAL A 65 -8.40 5.52 -8.96
C VAL A 65 -8.22 4.05 -8.57
N VAL A 66 -7.04 3.48 -8.85
CA VAL A 66 -6.70 2.09 -8.49
C VAL A 66 -6.62 1.92 -6.98
N THR A 67 -6.02 2.89 -6.28
CA THR A 67 -5.86 2.91 -4.83
C THR A 67 -7.23 2.92 -4.14
N PHE A 68 -8.13 3.81 -4.58
CA PHE A 68 -9.49 3.87 -4.03
C PHE A 68 -10.32 2.64 -4.39
N SER A 69 -10.23 2.15 -5.62
CA SER A 69 -10.92 0.93 -6.06
C SER A 69 -10.50 -0.28 -5.22
N ALA A 70 -9.21 -0.43 -4.93
CA ALA A 70 -8.69 -1.51 -4.11
C ALA A 70 -9.19 -1.45 -2.66
N LEU A 71 -9.29 -0.26 -2.08
CA LEU A 71 -9.83 -0.08 -0.72
C LEU A 71 -11.32 -0.40 -0.65
N ILE A 72 -12.11 0.05 -1.63
CA ILE A 72 -13.55 -0.23 -1.70
C ILE A 72 -13.78 -1.74 -1.89
N ASP A 73 -13.03 -2.39 -2.79
CA ASP A 73 -13.13 -3.82 -3.05
C ASP A 73 -12.76 -4.66 -1.80
N ALA A 74 -11.73 -4.24 -1.05
CA ALA A 74 -11.39 -4.88 0.23
C ALA A 74 -12.50 -4.72 1.28
N PHE A 75 -13.07 -3.51 1.41
CA PHE A 75 -14.17 -3.25 2.34
C PHE A 75 -15.40 -4.11 2.04
N VAL A 76 -15.73 -4.28 0.76
CA VAL A 76 -16.88 -5.09 0.33
C VAL A 76 -16.64 -6.59 0.59
N LYS A 77 -15.39 -7.06 0.56
CA LYS A 77 -15.02 -8.46 0.82
C LYS A 77 -14.97 -8.84 2.29
N GLU A 78 -14.81 -7.88 3.20
CA GLU A 78 -14.90 -8.12 4.64
C GLU A 78 -16.34 -8.07 5.18
N GLY A 79 -17.28 -7.52 4.41
CA GLY A 79 -18.69 -7.38 4.76
C GLY A 79 -19.54 -8.63 4.56
#